data_AF-A0A7X7SMG9-F1
#
_entry.id   AF-A0A7X7SMG9-F1
#
_cell.length_a   1.000
_cell.length_b   1.000
_cell.length_c   1.000
_cell.angle_alpha   90.00
_cell.angle_beta   90.00
_cell.angle_gamma   90.00
#
_symmetry.space_group_name_H-M   'P 1'
#
loop_
_entity.id
_entity.type
_entity.pdbx_description
1 polymer ?
#
loop_
_entity_poly.entity_id
_entity_poly.type
_entity_poly.pdbx_seq_one_letter_code
_entity_poly.pdbx_strand_id
1 'polypeptide(L)'
;ESAVEVIKDARAVRDAGAAMLLLEAVTPEVGGFIAKDLDIPVYSIGAGPLCDGQLLIVSDVLGIWEAFKPKFVRRYAEVADISVKAIGQYVDDVRAGRFPEDVHFYKMIEGESEKLDKLAKKLD
;
A
#
# COMPACT_ATOMS: atom_id res chain seq x y z
N GLU A 1 -10.12 -33.95 -1.97
CA GLU A 1 -9.19 -34.18 -3.09
C GLU A 1 -8.27 -32.97 -3.31
N SER A 2 -8.80 -31.78 -3.63
CA SER A 2 -7.98 -30.56 -3.81
C SER A 2 -7.08 -30.21 -2.61
N ALA A 3 -7.55 -30.40 -1.38
CA ALA A 3 -6.73 -30.18 -0.17
C ALA A 3 -5.45 -31.03 -0.14
N VAL A 4 -5.50 -32.26 -0.67
CA VAL A 4 -4.34 -33.16 -0.72
C VAL A 4 -3.31 -32.63 -1.72
N GLU A 5 -3.76 -32.06 -2.85
CA GLU A 5 -2.86 -31.47 -3.83
C GLU A 5 -2.13 -30.24 -3.25
N VAL A 6 -2.83 -29.37 -2.51
CA VAL A 6 -2.19 -28.22 -1.82
C VAL A 6 -1.13 -28.68 -0.80
N ILE A 7 -1.40 -29.77 -0.07
CA ILE A 7 -0.43 -30.34 0.88
C ILE A 7 0.80 -30.91 0.13
N LYS A 8 0.60 -31.58 -1.00
CA LYS A 8 1.70 -32.09 -1.84
C LYS A 8 2.56 -30.94 -2.36
N ASP A 9 1.92 -29.87 -2.85
CA ASP A 9 2.62 -28.67 -3.33
C ASP A 9 3.43 -28.01 -2.21
N ALA A 10 2.84 -27.85 -1.02
CA ALA A 10 3.52 -27.29 0.14
C ALA A 10 4.78 -28.09 0.53
N ARG A 11 4.70 -29.43 0.53
CA ARG A 11 5.84 -30.32 0.76
C ARG A 11 6.89 -30.21 -0.33
N ALA A 12 6.48 -30.18 -1.60
CA ALA A 12 7.39 -30.06 -2.73
C ALA A 12 8.17 -28.73 -2.70
N VAL A 13 7.51 -27.62 -2.35
CA VAL A 13 8.16 -26.31 -2.17
C VAL A 13 9.16 -26.35 -1.02
N ARG A 14 8.82 -26.97 0.11
CA ARG A 14 9.76 -27.19 1.23
C ARG A 14 10.94 -28.06 0.83
N ASP A 15 10.72 -29.17 0.13
CA ASP A 15 11.78 -30.07 -0.35
C ASP A 15 12.72 -29.42 -1.37
N ALA A 16 12.22 -28.43 -2.13
CA ALA A 16 13.03 -27.61 -3.01
C ALA A 16 13.94 -26.60 -2.27
N GLY A 17 13.84 -26.51 -0.94
CA GLY A 17 14.69 -25.68 -0.09
C GLY A 17 14.07 -24.34 0.31
N ALA A 18 12.75 -24.18 0.21
CA ALA A 18 12.10 -22.97 0.72
C ALA A 18 12.32 -22.81 2.23
N ALA A 19 12.68 -21.59 2.65
CA ALA A 19 12.90 -21.27 4.07
C ALA A 19 11.61 -20.88 4.82
N MET A 20 10.56 -20.55 4.07
CA MET A 20 9.23 -20.18 4.58
C MET A 20 8.18 -20.38 3.49
N LEU A 21 6.92 -20.54 3.88
CA LEU A 21 5.79 -20.75 2.98
C LEU A 21 4.69 -19.72 3.23
N LEU A 22 4.07 -19.21 2.17
CA LEU A 22 2.85 -18.41 2.24
C LEU A 22 1.68 -19.23 1.69
N LEU A 23 0.59 -19.33 2.44
CA LEU A 23 -0.67 -19.93 2.02
C LEU A 23 -1.72 -18.85 1.80
N GLU A 24 -2.23 -18.77 0.57
CA GLU A 24 -3.23 -17.79 0.16
C GLU A 24 -4.58 -18.43 -0.11
N ALA A 25 -5.64 -17.86 0.48
CA ALA A 25 -7.03 -18.25 0.22
C ALA A 25 -7.34 -19.74 0.43
N VAL A 26 -6.64 -20.38 1.38
CA VAL A 26 -6.84 -21.78 1.79
C VAL A 26 -7.80 -21.85 3.00
N THR A 27 -8.45 -22.99 3.28
CA THR A 27 -9.27 -23.10 4.49
C THR A 27 -8.39 -23.25 5.75
N PRO A 28 -8.87 -22.80 6.93
CA PRO A 28 -8.11 -22.90 8.18
C PRO A 28 -7.61 -24.30 8.52
N GLU A 29 -8.40 -25.34 8.21
CA GLU A 29 -8.06 -26.73 8.50
C GLU A 29 -6.86 -27.20 7.67
N VAL A 30 -6.82 -26.83 6.39
CA VAL A 30 -5.70 -27.18 5.50
C VAL A 30 -4.47 -26.37 5.86
N GLY A 31 -4.61 -25.07 6.11
CA GLY A 31 -3.49 -24.22 6.56
C GLY A 31 -2.88 -24.70 7.87
N GLY A 32 -3.72 -25.03 8.85
CA GLY A 32 -3.28 -25.57 10.14
C GLY A 32 -2.68 -26.98 10.06
N PHE A 33 -3.12 -27.80 9.10
CA PHE A 33 -2.45 -29.08 8.82
C PHE A 33 -1.04 -28.84 8.29
N ILE A 34 -0.89 -28.00 7.26
CA ILE A 34 0.40 -27.72 6.60
C ILE A 34 1.39 -27.09 7.60
N ALA A 35 0.94 -26.12 8.39
CA ALA A 35 1.79 -25.48 9.42
C ALA A 35 2.33 -26.46 10.47
N LYS A 36 1.56 -27.51 10.80
CA LYS A 36 2.02 -28.58 11.72
C LYS A 36 2.89 -29.64 11.05
N ASP A 37 2.70 -29.84 9.75
CA ASP A 37 3.36 -30.89 8.96
C ASP A 37 4.76 -30.47 8.48
N LEU A 38 4.97 -29.18 8.22
CA LEU A 38 6.24 -28.64 7.77
C LEU A 38 7.12 -28.16 8.94
N ASP A 39 8.44 -28.21 8.73
CA ASP A 39 9.48 -27.75 9.65
C ASP A 39 9.95 -26.30 9.37
N ILE A 40 9.28 -25.62 8.44
CA ILE A 40 9.53 -24.22 8.05
C ILE A 40 8.33 -23.34 8.44
N PRO A 41 8.53 -22.04 8.73
CA PRO A 41 7.43 -21.14 9.04
C PRO A 41 6.39 -21.03 7.91
N VAL A 42 5.12 -21.16 8.27
CA VAL A 42 3.98 -21.02 7.35
C VAL A 42 3.18 -19.77 7.71
N TYR A 43 3.03 -18.86 6.75
CA TYR A 43 2.26 -17.63 6.89
C TYR A 43 0.93 -17.74 6.16
N SER A 44 -0.11 -17.15 6.76
CA SER A 44 -1.45 -17.08 6.18
C SER A 44 -1.73 -15.71 5.57
N ILE A 45 -2.27 -15.70 4.36
CA ILE A 45 -3.08 -14.60 3.82
C ILE A 45 -4.47 -15.15 3.45
N GLY A 46 -5.39 -15.05 4.41
CA GLY A 46 -6.72 -15.66 4.29
C GLY A 46 -6.76 -17.17 4.44
N ALA A 47 -5.71 -17.79 5.03
CA ALA A 47 -5.66 -19.22 5.37
C ALA A 47 -6.03 -19.51 6.84
N GLY A 48 -6.58 -18.53 7.55
CA GLY A 48 -7.02 -18.66 8.94
C GLY A 48 -5.90 -18.51 9.98
N PRO A 49 -6.24 -18.64 11.27
CA PRO A 49 -5.33 -18.33 12.37
C PRO A 49 -4.40 -19.48 12.74
N LEU A 50 -4.51 -20.65 12.09
CA LEU A 50 -3.80 -21.88 12.47
C LEU A 50 -2.40 -22.00 11.83
N CYS A 51 -1.97 -21.02 11.05
CA CYS A 51 -0.59 -20.88 10.55
C CYS A 51 0.29 -20.14 11.57
N ASP A 52 1.61 -20.19 11.41
CA ASP A 52 2.58 -19.62 12.36
C ASP A 52 2.58 -18.07 12.37
N GLY A 53 2.15 -17.48 11.26
CA GLY A 53 2.06 -16.02 11.12
C GLY A 53 0.96 -15.57 10.18
N GLN A 54 0.78 -14.26 10.10
CA GLN A 54 -0.21 -13.62 9.22
C GLN A 54 0.48 -12.61 8.31
N LEU A 55 -0.02 -12.50 7.09
CA LEU A 55 0.42 -11.57 6.07
C LEU A 55 -0.80 -10.89 5.45
N LEU A 56 -0.72 -9.58 5.27
CA LEU A 56 -1.68 -8.79 4.52
C LEU A 56 -0.92 -7.76 3.67
N ILE A 57 -1.53 -7.33 2.57
CA ILE A 57 -0.96 -6.25 1.74
C ILE A 57 -1.22 -4.91 2.44
N VAL A 58 -0.16 -4.10 2.60
CA VAL A 58 -0.24 -2.83 3.33
C VAL A 58 -1.29 -1.87 2.77
N SER A 59 -1.46 -1.83 1.44
CA SER A 59 -2.48 -1.00 0.79
C SER A 59 -3.90 -1.40 1.17
N ASP A 60 -4.15 -2.70 1.33
CA ASP A 60 -5.46 -3.20 1.72
C ASP A 60 -5.72 -2.92 3.20
N VAL A 61 -4.70 -3.08 4.05
CA VAL A 61 -4.73 -2.74 5.49
C VAL A 61 -5.03 -1.25 5.70
N LEU A 62 -4.42 -0.39 4.89
CA LEU A 62 -4.58 1.06 4.96
C LEU A 62 -5.83 1.58 4.21
N GLY A 63 -6.53 0.73 3.47
CA GLY A 63 -7.70 1.15 2.69
C GLY A 63 -7.35 2.20 1.63
N ILE A 64 -6.21 2.04 0.94
CA ILE A 64 -5.76 2.97 -0.11
C ILE A 64 -6.65 2.87 -1.36
N TRP A 65 -7.28 1.73 -1.59
CA TRP A 65 -8.14 1.49 -2.75
C TRP A 65 -9.53 1.02 -2.35
N GLU A 66 -10.58 1.58 -2.96
CA GLU A 66 -11.98 1.30 -2.60
C GLU A 66 -12.61 0.18 -3.44
N ALA A 67 -12.18 0.03 -4.70
CA ALA A 67 -12.89 -0.78 -5.69
C ALA A 67 -12.93 -2.28 -5.37
N PHE A 68 -11.98 -2.80 -4.59
CA PHE A 68 -11.93 -4.21 -4.21
C PHE A 68 -11.54 -4.35 -2.74
N LYS A 69 -12.33 -5.13 -2.00
CA LYS A 69 -12.06 -5.47 -0.60
C LYS A 69 -11.97 -6.98 -0.47
N PRO A 70 -10.75 -7.56 -0.41
CA PRO A 70 -10.61 -8.99 -0.19
C PRO A 70 -11.24 -9.38 1.15
N LYS A 71 -11.99 -10.49 1.17
CA LYS A 71 -12.75 -10.94 2.35
C LYS A 71 -11.90 -11.14 3.62
N PHE A 72 -10.61 -11.44 3.44
CA PHE A 72 -9.67 -11.77 4.51
C PHE A 72 -8.94 -10.55 5.09
N VAL A 73 -9.16 -9.35 4.53
CA VAL A 73 -8.50 -8.13 5.00
C VAL A 73 -9.38 -7.43 6.04
N ARG A 74 -8.80 -7.14 7.20
CA ARG A 74 -9.30 -6.09 8.10
C ARG A 74 -8.62 -4.78 7.72
N ARG A 75 -9.42 -3.76 7.36
CA ARG A 75 -8.93 -2.38 7.21
C ARG A 75 -8.72 -1.75 8.58
N TYR A 76 -7.63 -1.03 8.72
CA TYR A 76 -7.28 -0.27 9.91
C TYR A 76 -7.31 1.25 9.64
N ALA A 77 -7.41 1.65 8.38
CA ALA A 77 -7.66 3.02 7.95
C ALA A 77 -8.47 3.02 6.63
N GLU A 78 -9.03 4.17 6.28
CA GLU A 78 -9.63 4.45 4.98
C GLU A 78 -8.86 5.61 4.33
N VAL A 79 -7.63 5.32 3.90
CA VAL A 79 -6.72 6.34 3.35
C VAL A 79 -7.21 6.90 2.01
N ALA A 80 -8.01 6.15 1.25
CA ALA A 80 -8.63 6.62 0.01
C ALA A 80 -9.46 7.88 0.26
N ASP A 81 -10.43 7.84 1.19
CA ASP A 81 -11.28 8.97 1.57
C ASP A 81 -10.45 10.19 2.01
N ILE A 82 -9.44 9.96 2.86
CA ILE A 82 -8.54 11.02 3.35
C ILE A 82 -7.82 11.67 2.18
N SER A 83 -7.31 10.87 1.25
CA SER A 83 -6.56 11.34 0.08
C SER A 83 -7.44 12.14 -0.88
N VAL A 84 -8.64 11.63 -1.18
CA VAL A 84 -9.62 12.32 -2.04
C VAL A 84 -9.99 13.67 -1.43
N LYS A 85 -10.29 13.72 -0.13
CA LYS A 85 -10.61 14.97 0.58
C LYS A 85 -9.44 15.96 0.55
N ALA A 86 -8.22 15.50 0.85
CA ALA A 86 -7.04 16.35 0.89
C ALA A 86 -6.73 16.96 -0.49
N ILE A 87 -6.77 16.15 -1.54
CA ILE A 87 -6.54 16.61 -2.92
C ILE A 87 -7.66 17.56 -3.36
N GLY A 88 -8.91 17.27 -3.03
CA GLY A 88 -10.04 18.16 -3.29
C GLY A 88 -9.86 19.54 -2.64
N GLN A 89 -9.48 19.56 -1.36
CA GLN A 89 -9.22 20.81 -0.64
C GLN A 89 -8.05 21.60 -1.27
N TYR A 90 -6.97 20.92 -1.64
CA TYR A 90 -5.87 21.56 -2.36
C TYR A 90 -6.34 22.19 -3.70
N VAL A 91 -7.13 21.46 -4.49
CA VAL A 91 -7.69 21.97 -5.75
C VAL A 91 -8.56 23.20 -5.51
N ASP A 92 -9.38 23.19 -4.46
CA ASP A 92 -10.21 24.34 -4.09
C ASP A 92 -9.37 25.54 -3.65
N ASP A 93 -8.30 25.32 -2.89
CA ASP A 93 -7.38 26.37 -2.44
C ASP A 93 -6.65 27.02 -3.62
N VAL A 94 -6.19 26.22 -4.59
CA VAL A 94 -5.57 26.73 -5.83
C VAL A 94 -6.57 27.54 -6.65
N ARG A 95 -7.79 27.01 -6.87
CA ARG A 95 -8.81 27.68 -7.67
C ARG A 95 -9.31 28.98 -7.05
N ALA A 96 -9.35 29.04 -5.73
CA ALA A 96 -9.76 30.23 -4.99
C ALA A 96 -8.60 31.20 -4.73
N GLY A 97 -7.36 30.87 -5.14
CA GLY A 97 -6.18 31.69 -4.88
C GLY A 97 -5.77 31.75 -3.40
N ARG A 98 -6.22 30.80 -2.57
CA ARG A 98 -5.77 30.66 -1.17
C ARG A 98 -4.40 29.99 -1.08
N PHE A 99 -4.05 29.16 -2.06
CA PHE A 99 -2.72 28.57 -2.20
C PHE A 99 -2.11 28.94 -3.57
N PRO A 100 -0.80 29.25 -3.64
CA PRO A 100 0.15 29.34 -2.54
C PRO A 100 0.01 30.64 -1.72
N GLU A 101 0.27 30.55 -0.42
CA GLU A 101 0.50 31.72 0.45
C GLU A 101 1.96 32.20 0.36
N ASP A 102 2.25 33.40 0.87
CA ASP A 102 3.58 34.03 0.88
C ASP A 102 4.72 33.15 1.44
N VAL A 103 4.40 32.21 2.32
CA VAL A 103 5.38 31.28 2.92
C VAL A 103 5.75 30.11 1.99
N HIS A 104 4.98 29.89 0.93
CA HIS A 104 5.11 28.75 0.03
C HIS A 104 5.92 29.07 -1.24
N PHE A 105 6.43 30.30 -1.39
CA PHE A 105 7.29 30.67 -2.51
C PHE A 105 8.43 31.59 -2.08
N TYR A 106 9.53 31.53 -2.82
CA TYR A 106 10.68 32.41 -2.59
C TYR A 106 10.39 33.80 -3.13
N LYS A 107 10.79 34.83 -2.37
CA LYS A 107 10.71 36.22 -2.79
C LYS A 107 12.04 36.62 -3.45
N MET A 108 11.95 37.37 -4.55
CA MET A 108 13.15 38.04 -5.08
C MET A 108 13.72 38.97 -4.02
N ILE A 109 15.05 39.11 -4.01
CA ILE A 109 15.72 40.15 -3.23
C ILE A 109 15.17 41.50 -3.67
N GLU A 110 15.00 42.42 -2.72
CA GLU A 110 14.50 43.76 -2.97
C GLU A 110 15.32 44.44 -4.08
N GLY A 111 14.62 44.99 -5.09
CA GLY A 111 15.23 45.65 -6.25
C GLY A 111 15.66 44.73 -7.41
N GLU A 112 15.70 43.40 -7.24
CA GLU A 112 16.07 42.49 -8.34
C GLU A 112 14.96 42.33 -9.39
N SER A 113 13.69 42.48 -9.00
CA SER A 113 12.55 42.38 -9.94
C SER A 113 12.62 43.44 -11.04
N GLU A 114 13.01 44.67 -10.70
CA GLU A 114 13.11 45.78 -11.66
C GLU A 114 14.28 45.59 -12.63
N LYS A 115 15.39 44.99 -12.14
CA LYS A 115 16.53 44.64 -12.98
C LYS A 115 16.14 43.55 -13.97
N LEU A 116 15.40 42.53 -13.51
CA LEU A 116 14.86 41.48 -14.37
C LEU A 116 14.01 42.07 -15.50
N ASP A 117 13.06 42.96 -15.20
CA ASP A 117 12.20 43.58 -16.21
C ASP A 117 12.99 44.33 -17.29
N LYS A 118 14.06 45.03 -16.89
CA LYS A 118 14.94 45.75 -17.82
C LYS A 118 15.77 44.82 -18.71
N LEU A 119 16.21 43.68 -18.16
CA LEU A 119 16.99 42.69 -18.91
C LEU A 119 16.09 41.89 -19.86
N ALA A 120 14.88 41.53 -19.42
CA ALA A 120 13.92 40.78 -20.22
C ALA A 120 13.53 41.54 -21.51
N LYS A 121 13.30 42.85 -21.42
CA LYS A 121 13.00 43.71 -22.58
C LYS A 121 14.14 43.81 -23.62
N LYS A 122 15.35 43.34 -23.29
CA LYS A 122 16.51 43.34 -24.19
C LYS A 122 16.77 41.97 -24.83
N LEU A 123 15.99 40.94 -24.47
CA LEU A 123 16.09 39.59 -25.05
C LEU A 123 15.33 39.47 -26.38
N ASP A 124 14.38 40.36 -26.63
CA ASP A 124 13.71 40.58 -27.92
C ASP A 124 14.53 41.52 -28.83
#